data_AF-A0A3D5YNS5-F1
#
_entry.id   AF-A0A3D5YNS5-F1
#
_cell.length_a   1.000
_cell.length_b   1.000
_cell.length_c   1.000
_cell.angle_alpha   90.00
_cell.angle_beta   90.00
_cell.angle_gamma   90.00
#
_symmetry.space_group_name_H-M   'P 1'
#
loop_
_entity.id
_entity.type
_entity.pdbx_description
1 polymer ?
#
loop_
_entity_poly.entity_id
_entity_poly.type
_entity_poly.pdbx_seq_one_letter_code
_entity_poly.pdbx_strand_id
1 'polypeptide(L)'
;MTDDKAFLEYVVKALVDNPNDVKIDRTVDEMGVLITMTVNSADMGKIIGRQGNTAKAIRTLLRVIGMKNNARVNLKINEPEGGSRVETSPSEASKTVDAALDDLKGI
;
A
#
# COMPACT_ATOMS: atom_id res chain seq x y z
N MET A 1 -7.43 -22.14 11.04
CA MET A 1 -7.56 -20.93 10.20
C MET A 1 -6.84 -19.82 10.94
N THR A 2 -5.95 -19.09 10.29
CA THR A 2 -5.24 -17.96 10.93
C THR A 2 -6.15 -16.73 10.82
N ASP A 3 -6.64 -16.24 11.96
CA ASP A 3 -7.70 -15.23 12.04
C ASP A 3 -7.36 -13.92 11.31
N ASP A 4 -6.07 -13.57 11.26
CA ASP A 4 -5.53 -12.39 10.57
C ASP A 4 -5.74 -12.45 9.05
N LYS A 5 -5.40 -13.58 8.41
CA LYS A 5 -5.58 -13.76 6.97
C LYS A 5 -7.05 -13.78 6.59
N ALA A 6 -7.87 -14.54 7.31
CA ALA A 6 -9.29 -14.67 7.03
C ALA A 6 -10.03 -13.34 7.19
N PHE A 7 -9.68 -12.57 8.22
CA PHE A 7 -10.19 -11.22 8.42
C PHE A 7 -9.84 -10.29 7.26
N LEU A 8 -8.58 -10.26 6.84
CA LEU A 8 -8.15 -9.41 5.73
C LEU A 8 -8.87 -9.78 4.43
N GLU A 9 -8.97 -11.07 4.14
CA GLU A 9 -9.65 -11.57 2.94
C GLU A 9 -11.13 -11.16 2.92
N TYR A 10 -11.83 -11.33 4.04
CA TYR A 10 -13.23 -10.91 4.18
C TYR A 10 -13.42 -9.41 3.93
N VAL A 11 -12.61 -8.58 4.58
CA VAL A 11 -12.71 -7.11 4.46
C VAL A 11 -12.38 -6.66 3.04
N VAL A 12 -11.30 -7.16 2.46
CA VAL A 12 -10.80 -6.70 1.15
C VAL A 12 -11.76 -7.13 0.05
N LYS A 13 -12.24 -8.37 0.06
CA LYS A 13 -13.21 -8.86 -0.93
C LYS A 13 -14.53 -8.09 -0.90
N ALA A 14 -14.90 -7.51 0.24
CA ALA A 14 -16.08 -6.66 0.35
C ALA A 14 -15.87 -5.21 -0.16
N LEU A 15 -14.62 -4.77 -0.33
CA LEU A 15 -14.28 -3.39 -0.74
C LEU A 15 -13.97 -3.23 -2.23
N VAL A 16 -13.66 -4.33 -2.92
CA VAL A 16 -13.17 -4.33 -4.31
C VAL A 16 -14.23 -4.78 -5.29
N ASP A 17 -14.12 -4.36 -6.55
CA ASP A 17 -14.99 -4.85 -7.62
C ASP A 17 -14.51 -6.20 -8.17
N ASN A 18 -13.21 -6.50 -8.05
CA ASN A 18 -12.60 -7.75 -8.54
C ASN A 18 -12.15 -8.64 -7.36
N PRO A 19 -13.07 -9.28 -6.61
CA PRO A 19 -12.72 -10.08 -5.43
C PRO A 19 -11.92 -11.35 -5.75
N ASN A 20 -11.99 -11.82 -7.00
CA ASN A 20 -11.23 -12.98 -7.48
C ASN A 20 -9.74 -12.67 -7.71
N ASP A 21 -9.39 -11.40 -7.89
CA ASP A 21 -8.02 -10.95 -8.12
C ASP A 21 -7.28 -10.63 -6.81
N VAL A 22 -7.95 -10.81 -5.67
CA VAL A 22 -7.36 -10.63 -4.34
C VAL A 22 -6.52 -11.84 -3.98
N LYS A 23 -5.19 -11.66 -3.94
CA LYS A 23 -4.23 -12.67 -3.49
C LYS A 23 -3.60 -12.23 -2.18
N ILE A 24 -3.63 -13.10 -1.17
CA ILE A 24 -3.08 -12.84 0.17
C ILE A 24 -2.12 -13.94 0.56
N ASP A 25 -0.86 -13.55 0.76
CA ASP A 25 0.22 -14.40 1.21
C ASP A 25 0.61 -14.05 2.65
N ARG A 26 0.91 -15.08 3.44
CA ARG A 26 1.30 -14.93 4.84
C ARG A 26 2.62 -15.64 5.08
N THR A 27 3.62 -14.87 5.49
CA THR A 27 4.95 -15.35 5.84
C THR A 27 5.19 -15.10 7.32
N VAL A 28 5.80 -16.06 8.01
CA VAL A 28 6.20 -15.94 9.41
C VAL A 28 7.72 -16.02 9.48
N ASP A 29 8.33 -15.08 10.19
CA ASP A 29 9.76 -15.01 10.44
C ASP A 29 10.03 -14.67 11.92
N GLU A 30 11.31 -14.48 12.26
CA GLU A 30 11.74 -14.13 13.62
C GLU A 30 11.22 -12.75 14.08
N MET A 31 10.89 -11.84 13.15
CA MET A 31 10.39 -10.49 13.45
C MET A 31 8.87 -10.41 13.55
N GLY A 32 8.15 -11.46 13.12
CA GLY A 32 6.71 -11.61 13.27
C GLY A 32 6.03 -12.17 12.03
N VAL A 33 4.91 -11.55 11.66
CA VAL A 33 4.06 -12.00 10.56
C VAL A 33 4.02 -10.91 9.50
N LEU A 34 4.46 -11.24 8.29
CA LEU A 34 4.28 -10.41 7.11
C LEU A 34 3.12 -10.94 6.29
N ILE A 35 2.07 -10.13 6.18
CA ILE A 35 0.97 -10.37 5.25
C ILE A 35 1.21 -9.51 4.02
N THR A 36 1.25 -10.14 2.86
CA THR A 36 1.37 -9.47 1.58
C THR A 36 0.06 -9.64 0.81
N MET A 37 -0.45 -8.55 0.26
CA MET A 37 -1.68 -8.54 -0.51
C MET A 37 -1.46 -7.93 -1.88
N THR A 38 -1.92 -8.62 -2.91
CA THR A 38 -2.00 -8.12 -4.29
C THR A 38 -3.47 -8.05 -4.68
N VAL A 39 -3.86 -6.95 -5.33
CA VAL A 39 -5.22 -6.72 -5.83
C VAL A 39 -5.17 -6.24 -7.27
N ASN A 40 -6.33 -6.20 -7.94
CA ASN A 40 -6.44 -5.59 -9.27
C ASN A 40 -6.05 -4.10 -9.25
N SER A 41 -5.45 -3.59 -10.34
CA SER A 41 -5.01 -2.20 -10.43
C SER A 41 -6.18 -1.21 -10.32
N ALA A 42 -7.36 -1.58 -10.82
CA ALA A 42 -8.59 -0.78 -10.73
C ALA A 42 -9.08 -0.62 -9.28
N ASP A 43 -8.75 -1.56 -8.41
CA ASP A 43 -9.19 -1.59 -7.02
C ASP A 43 -8.20 -0.94 -6.04
N MET A 44 -6.97 -0.65 -6.49
CA MET A 44 -5.93 -0.04 -5.66
C MET A 44 -6.39 1.26 -5.00
N GLY A 45 -7.10 2.12 -5.74
CA GLY A 45 -7.64 3.37 -5.20
C GLY A 45 -8.57 3.16 -4.00
N LYS A 46 -9.38 2.09 -4.01
CA LYS A 46 -10.31 1.76 -2.92
C LYS A 46 -9.58 1.24 -1.69
N ILE A 47 -8.56 0.42 -1.91
CA ILE A 47 -7.76 -0.19 -0.84
C ILE A 47 -6.86 0.82 -0.16
N ILE A 48 -6.16 1.66 -0.93
CA ILE A 48 -5.36 2.74 -0.36
C ILE A 48 -6.30 3.74 0.34
N GLY A 49 -7.37 4.14 -0.34
CA GLY A 49 -8.32 5.13 0.13
C GLY A 49 -7.72 6.54 0.16
N ARG A 50 -8.57 7.54 0.46
CA ARG A 50 -8.14 8.94 0.51
C ARG A 50 -7.01 9.12 1.53
N GLN A 51 -5.87 9.65 1.08
CA GLN A 51 -4.65 9.84 1.90
C GLN A 51 -4.14 8.55 2.58
N GLY A 52 -4.47 7.37 2.05
CA GLY A 52 -4.06 6.11 2.65
C GLY A 52 -4.89 5.70 3.89
N ASN A 53 -6.00 6.38 4.20
CA ASN A 53 -6.77 6.14 5.42
C ASN A 53 -7.35 4.73 5.50
N THR A 54 -7.84 4.17 4.40
CA THR A 54 -8.38 2.81 4.37
C THR A 54 -7.29 1.79 4.68
N ALA A 55 -6.15 1.87 3.98
CA ALA A 55 -5.01 1.00 4.24
C ALA A 55 -4.47 1.16 5.67
N LYS A 56 -4.48 2.38 6.24
CA LYS A 56 -4.09 2.64 7.63
C LYS A 56 -5.05 1.97 8.62
N ALA A 57 -6.36 2.06 8.39
CA ALA A 57 -7.36 1.42 9.23
C ALA A 57 -7.22 -0.10 9.23
N ILE A 58 -7.05 -0.71 8.04
CA ILE A 58 -6.82 -2.16 7.90
C ILE A 58 -5.56 -2.58 8.67
N ARG A 59 -4.46 -1.84 8.55
CA ARG A 59 -3.21 -2.11 9.31
C ARG A 59 -3.42 -2.06 10.81
N THR A 60 -4.19 -1.10 11.31
CA THR A 60 -4.51 -1.00 12.75
C THR A 60 -5.31 -2.20 13.22
N LEU A 61 -6.33 -2.63 12.46
CA LEU A 61 -7.15 -3.80 12.81
C LEU A 61 -6.32 -5.08 12.83
N LEU A 62 -5.43 -5.27 11.84
CA LEU A 62 -4.50 -6.40 11.82
C LEU A 62 -3.54 -6.40 13.00
N ARG A 63 -3.07 -5.23 13.45
CA ARG A 63 -2.24 -5.13 14.67
C ARG A 63 -3.00 -5.58 15.91
N VAL A 64 -4.26 -5.17 16.05
CA VAL A 64 -5.10 -5.59 17.19
C VAL A 64 -5.31 -7.11 17.19
N ILE A 65 -5.59 -7.70 16.03
CA ILE A 65 -5.73 -9.16 15.89
C ILE A 65 -4.40 -9.87 16.19
N GLY A 66 -3.28 -9.34 15.68
CA GLY A 66 -1.94 -9.87 15.96
C GLY A 66 -1.59 -9.83 17.45
N MET A 67 -1.92 -8.76 18.15
CA MET A 67 -1.68 -8.60 19.59
C MET A 67 -2.38 -9.68 20.42
N LYS A 68 -3.60 -10.09 20.04
CA LYS A 68 -4.32 -11.18 20.72
C LYS A 68 -3.59 -12.52 20.59
N ASN A 69 -2.76 -12.67 19.56
CA ASN A 69 -1.99 -13.87 19.24
C ASN A 69 -0.49 -13.71 19.55
N ASN A 70 -0.10 -12.70 20.35
CA ASN A 70 1.28 -12.34 20.66
C ASN A 70 2.20 -12.21 19.41
N ALA A 71 1.62 -11.84 18.28
CA ALA A 71 2.31 -11.77 16.99
C ALA A 71 2.33 -10.34 16.45
N ARG A 72 3.49 -9.88 15.97
CA ARG A 72 3.61 -8.59 15.29
C ARG A 72 3.23 -8.74 13.82
N VAL A 73 2.01 -8.32 13.47
CA VAL A 73 1.49 -8.43 12.10
C VAL A 73 1.73 -7.14 11.32
N ASN A 74 2.35 -7.24 10.15
CA ASN A 74 2.54 -6.16 9.18
C ASN A 74 1.85 -6.47 7.86
N LEU A 75 1.27 -5.45 7.23
CA LEU A 75 0.62 -5.56 5.92
C LEU A 75 1.42 -4.80 4.86
N LYS A 76 1.85 -5.52 3.82
CA LYS A 76 2.38 -5.00 2.57
C LYS A 76 1.32 -5.12 1.48
N ILE A 77 1.08 -4.03 0.76
CA ILE A 77 0.17 -3.99 -0.39
C ILE A 77 1.06 -3.87 -1.61
N ASN A 78 1.02 -4.87 -2.49
CA ASN A 78 1.78 -4.88 -3.72
C ASN A 78 0.99 -4.18 -4.81
N GLU A 79 1.66 -3.32 -5.56
CA GLU A 79 1.12 -2.81 -6.81
C GLU A 79 1.15 -3.92 -7.87
N PRO A 80 0.02 -4.21 -8.54
CA PRO A 80 0.01 -5.11 -9.68
C PRO A 80 0.79 -4.50 -10.85
N GLU A 81 1.33 -5.34 -11.73
CA GLU A 81 2.01 -4.89 -12.95
C GLU A 81 1.07 -3.99 -13.77
N GLY A 82 1.53 -2.79 -14.14
CA GLY A 82 0.73 -1.78 -14.82
C GLY A 82 -0.06 -0.84 -13.90
N GLY A 83 0.13 -0.90 -12.58
CA GLY A 83 -0.33 0.12 -11.66
C GLY A 83 0.22 1.49 -12.08
N SER A 84 -0.66 2.47 -12.26
CA SER A 84 -0.27 3.82 -12.65
C SER A 84 0.61 4.41 -11.56
N ARG A 85 1.93 4.24 -11.71
CA ARG A 85 2.88 5.24 -11.26
C ARG A 85 2.45 6.47 -12.04
N VAL A 86 1.77 7.40 -11.38
CA VAL A 86 1.91 8.79 -11.77
C VAL A 86 3.41 9.01 -11.67
N GLU A 87 4.07 8.88 -12.81
CA GLU A 87 5.39 9.44 -13.00
C GLU A 87 5.16 10.93 -12.71
N THR A 88 5.39 11.36 -11.47
CA THR A 88 5.92 12.69 -11.26
C THR A 88 7.27 12.66 -11.95
N SER A 89 7.24 12.82 -13.27
CA SER A 89 8.38 13.19 -14.07
C SER A 89 9.03 14.35 -13.32
N PRO A 90 10.32 14.30 -12.99
CA PRO A 90 11.04 15.40 -12.32
C PRO A 90 11.03 16.74 -13.10
N SER A 91 10.26 16.85 -14.18
CA SER A 91 10.30 17.94 -15.15
C SER A 91 9.81 19.28 -14.63
N GLU A 92 9.03 19.33 -13.53
CA GLU A 92 8.60 20.63 -12.98
C GLU A 92 9.51 21.17 -11.87
N ALA A 93 10.19 20.31 -11.12
CA ALA A 93 11.14 20.76 -10.09
C ALA A 93 12.53 21.10 -10.67
N SER A 94 12.91 20.53 -11.81
CA SER A 94 14.23 20.83 -12.41
C SER A 94 14.29 22.17 -13.15
N LYS A 95 13.14 22.68 -13.63
CA LYS A 95 13.11 23.97 -14.35
C LYS A 95 13.37 25.17 -13.43
N THR A 96 13.04 25.07 -12.16
CA THR A 96 13.16 26.19 -11.21
C THR A 96 14.59 26.40 -10.71
N VAL A 97 15.37 25.32 -10.60
CA VAL A 97 16.79 25.40 -10.20
C VAL A 97 17.68 25.89 -11.34
N ASP A 98 17.46 25.42 -12.58
CA ASP A 98 18.23 25.90 -13.73
C ASP A 98 17.93 27.38 -14.04
N ALA A 99 16.67 27.82 -13.91
CA ALA A 99 16.30 29.22 -14.11
C ALA A 99 16.91 30.17 -13.05
N ALA A 100 17.01 29.73 -11.79
CA ALA A 100 17.60 30.53 -10.72
C ALA A 100 19.13 30.66 -10.82
N LEU A 101 19.80 29.72 -11.52
CA LEU A 101 21.24 29.74 -11.72
C LEU A 101 21.68 30.66 -12.87
N ASP A 102 20.82 30.89 -13.87
CA ASP A 102 21.10 31.80 -14.99
C ASP A 102 21.01 33.28 -14.56
N ASP A 103 20.06 33.63 -13.69
CA ASP A 103 19.93 35.00 -13.16
C ASP A 103 21.13 35.43 -12.29
N LEU A 104 21.88 34.47 -11.73
CA LEU A 104 23.07 34.73 -10.90
C LEU A 104 24.38 34.86 -11.71
N LYS A 105 24.39 34.43 -12.98
CA LYS A 105 25.57 34.54 -13.87
C LYS A 105 25.57 35.81 -14.72
N GLY A 106 24.53 36.63 -14.63
CA GLY A 106 24.34 37.86 -15.40
C GLY A 106 24.76 39.17 -14.72
N ILE A 107 25.48 39.13 -13.58
CA ILE A 107 26.08 40.30 -12.92
C ILE A 107 27.59 40.11 -12.83
#